data_AF-A0A6B3F9F3-F1
#
_entry.id   AF-A0A6B3F9F3-F1
#
_cell.length_a   1.000
_cell.length_b   1.000
_cell.length_c   1.000
_cell.angle_alpha   90.00
_cell.angle_beta   90.00
_cell.angle_gamma   90.00
#
_symmetry.space_group_name_H-M   'P 1'
#
loop_
_entity.id
_entity.type
_entity.pdbx_description
1 polymer ?
#
loop_
_entity_poly.entity_id
_entity_poly.type
_entity_poly.pdbx_seq_one_letter_code
_entity_poly.pdbx_strand_id
1 'polypeptide(L)'
;LQANNVGPSASTGKLAPKVDKGELLVGNGDVQMNYAQSTSMPNLGIWFPAGDSGKPTTFALPYAAGLVTKAPHSANGRKLLDYLLSPAAQREVSSVGGGFAARADVKASDARATDLAKIMAGVEVFAPDWNDLSEHLDTYVDAWKTATGS
;
A
#
# COMPACT_ATOMS: atom_id res chain seq x y z
N LEU A 1 7.86 21.68 -10.42
CA LEU A 1 7.51 20.32 -9.95
C LEU A 1 7.15 19.32 -11.07
N GLN A 2 7.11 19.72 -12.36
CA GLN A 2 6.54 18.88 -13.44
C GLN A 2 7.53 18.45 -14.54
N ALA A 3 8.81 18.84 -14.48
CA ALA A 3 9.75 18.67 -15.61
C ALA A 3 9.90 17.20 -16.10
N ASN A 4 9.63 16.22 -15.24
CA ASN A 4 9.68 14.79 -15.55
C ASN A 4 8.33 14.08 -15.36
N ASN A 5 7.23 14.82 -15.25
CA ASN A 5 5.91 14.22 -15.08
C ASN A 5 5.30 13.90 -16.45
N VAL A 6 4.91 12.64 -16.69
CA VAL A 6 4.24 12.21 -17.93
C VAL A 6 2.71 12.37 -17.87
N GLY A 7 2.24 13.30 -17.04
CA GLY A 7 0.83 13.57 -16.79
C GLY A 7 0.21 12.61 -15.76
N PRO A 8 -1.03 12.90 -15.32
CA PRO A 8 -1.74 12.05 -14.37
C PRO A 8 -2.05 10.69 -15.01
N SER A 9 -1.49 9.61 -14.46
CA SER A 9 -1.96 8.28 -14.80
C SER A 9 -3.29 8.04 -14.09
N ALA A 10 -4.30 7.56 -14.83
CA ALA A 10 -5.59 7.17 -14.24
C ALA A 10 -5.48 6.02 -13.23
N SER A 11 -4.33 5.33 -13.16
CA SER A 11 -4.05 4.29 -12.17
C SER A 11 -2.54 4.06 -12.03
N THR A 12 -2.06 3.85 -10.82
CA THR A 12 -0.66 3.48 -10.53
C THR A 12 -0.26 2.13 -11.15
N GLY A 13 -1.21 1.20 -11.30
CA GLY A 13 -0.94 -0.11 -11.91
C GLY A 13 -0.46 -0.04 -13.36
N LYS A 14 -0.73 1.06 -14.07
CA LYS A 14 -0.26 1.30 -15.44
C LYS A 14 1.18 1.84 -15.51
N LEU A 15 1.75 2.27 -14.38
CA LEU A 15 3.11 2.82 -14.33
C LEU A 15 4.17 1.73 -14.28
N ALA A 16 3.91 0.61 -13.60
CA ALA A 16 4.90 -0.46 -13.45
C ALA A 16 5.39 -1.04 -14.79
N PRO A 17 4.53 -1.33 -15.79
CA PRO A 17 4.98 -1.76 -17.11
C PRO A 17 5.81 -0.70 -17.86
N LYS A 18 5.56 0.60 -17.61
CA LYS A 18 6.33 1.68 -18.22
C LYS A 18 7.73 1.75 -17.63
N VAL A 19 7.86 1.53 -16.33
CA VAL A 19 9.16 1.42 -15.64
C VAL A 19 9.91 0.18 -16.12
N ASP A 20 9.25 -0.97 -16.15
CA ASP A 20 9.86 -2.23 -16.60
C ASP A 20 10.40 -2.18 -18.05
N LYS A 21 9.73 -1.41 -18.92
CA LYS A 21 10.14 -1.18 -20.32
C LYS A 21 11.12 -0.02 -20.51
N GLY A 22 11.44 0.73 -19.46
CA GLY A 22 12.29 1.92 -19.53
C GLY A 22 11.64 3.14 -20.19
N GLU A 23 10.31 3.14 -20.41
CA GLU A 23 9.56 4.35 -20.81
C GLU A 23 9.56 5.40 -19.69
N LEU A 24 9.62 4.95 -18.43
CA LEU A 24 9.81 5.75 -17.24
C LEU A 24 10.98 5.19 -16.44
N LEU A 25 11.72 6.05 -15.74
CA LEU A 25 12.74 5.59 -14.80
C LEU A 25 12.15 5.26 -13.43
N VAL A 26 11.11 5.98 -13.00
CA VAL A 26 10.48 5.84 -11.69
C VAL A 26 8.96 6.06 -11.83
N GLY A 27 8.18 5.30 -11.07
CA GLY A 27 6.74 5.48 -10.89
C GLY A 27 6.33 5.14 -9.45
N ASN A 28 5.26 5.75 -8.95
CA ASN A 28 4.73 5.43 -7.62
C ASN A 28 3.84 4.17 -7.67
N GLY A 29 3.62 3.58 -6.49
CA GLY A 29 2.75 2.42 -6.30
C GLY A 29 2.66 2.04 -4.83
N ASP A 30 2.14 0.84 -4.57
CA ASP A 30 2.06 0.24 -3.24
C ASP A 30 2.79 -1.12 -3.22
N VAL A 31 3.25 -1.52 -2.03
CA VAL A 31 4.11 -2.69 -1.84
C VAL A 31 3.46 -3.98 -2.32
N GLN A 32 2.17 -4.19 -2.02
CA GLN A 32 1.46 -5.41 -2.35
C GLN A 32 1.32 -5.58 -3.87
N MET A 33 0.84 -4.53 -4.55
CA MET A 33 0.69 -4.54 -6.00
C MET A 33 2.05 -4.66 -6.70
N ASN A 34 3.03 -3.83 -6.32
CA ASN A 34 4.32 -3.82 -7.00
C ASN A 34 5.12 -5.10 -6.76
N TYR A 35 5.02 -5.72 -5.57
CA TYR A 35 5.64 -7.02 -5.35
C TYR A 35 5.05 -8.08 -6.29
N ALA A 36 3.73 -8.14 -6.40
CA ALA A 36 3.08 -9.07 -7.33
C ALA A 36 3.49 -8.83 -8.79
N GLN A 37 3.58 -7.56 -9.22
CA GLN A 37 4.04 -7.19 -10.57
C GLN A 37 5.51 -7.57 -10.82
N SER A 38 6.38 -7.39 -9.82
CA SER A 38 7.82 -7.69 -9.95
C SER A 38 8.11 -9.17 -10.27
N THR A 39 7.18 -10.08 -9.96
CA THR A 39 7.33 -11.51 -10.28
C THR A 39 7.35 -11.81 -11.78
N SER A 40 6.80 -10.92 -12.61
CA SER A 40 6.76 -11.04 -14.08
C SER A 40 7.36 -9.84 -14.82
N MET A 41 7.85 -8.84 -14.08
CA MET A 41 8.49 -7.61 -14.60
C MET A 41 9.94 -7.56 -14.11
N PRO A 42 10.89 -8.21 -14.82
CA PRO A 42 12.24 -8.45 -14.33
C PRO A 42 13.08 -7.18 -14.16
N ASN A 43 12.68 -6.06 -14.76
CA ASN A 43 13.36 -4.77 -14.63
C ASN A 43 12.69 -3.86 -13.59
N LEU A 44 11.60 -4.31 -12.94
CA LEU A 44 10.91 -3.56 -11.90
C LEU A 44 11.52 -3.81 -10.52
N GLY A 45 12.12 -2.77 -9.94
CA GLY A 45 12.59 -2.75 -8.54
C GLY A 45 11.68 -1.91 -7.64
N ILE A 46 11.58 -2.31 -6.37
CA ILE A 46 10.87 -1.55 -5.32
C ILE A 46 11.91 -0.92 -4.41
N TRP A 47 11.77 0.38 -4.16
CA TRP A 47 12.63 1.12 -3.22
C TRP A 47 11.84 2.26 -2.58
N PHE A 48 12.35 2.79 -1.47
CA PHE A 48 11.74 3.90 -0.75
C PHE A 48 12.75 5.06 -0.65
N PRO A 49 12.36 6.30 -1.00
CA PRO A 49 13.24 7.44 -0.87
C PRO A 49 13.52 7.77 0.60
N ALA A 50 14.76 8.12 0.90
CA ALA A 50 15.14 8.69 2.18
C ALA A 50 14.82 10.18 2.19
N GLY A 51 14.16 10.65 3.25
CA GLY A 51 13.98 12.08 3.50
C GLY A 51 15.23 12.72 4.11
N ASP A 52 15.09 13.94 4.62
CA ASP A 52 16.20 14.70 5.23
C ASP A 52 16.84 14.00 6.43
N SER A 53 16.11 13.09 7.09
CA SER A 53 16.63 12.25 8.18
C SER A 53 17.60 11.15 7.71
N GLY A 54 17.76 10.95 6.39
CA GLY A 54 18.55 9.90 5.79
C GLY A 54 17.92 8.50 5.89
N LYS A 55 16.72 8.38 6.45
CA LYS A 55 16.00 7.11 6.58
C LYS A 55 14.86 7.00 5.56
N PRO A 56 14.72 5.86 4.87
CA PRO A 56 13.56 5.60 4.04
C PRO A 56 12.29 5.54 4.88
N THR A 57 11.24 6.20 4.42
CA THR A 57 9.93 6.20 5.08
C THR A 57 8.82 5.83 4.12
N THR A 58 7.76 5.19 4.62
CA THR A 58 6.50 5.02 3.88
C THR A 58 5.31 5.21 4.80
N PHE A 59 4.18 5.64 4.26
CA PHE A 59 2.94 5.66 5.04
C PHE A 59 2.25 4.29 5.01
N ALA A 60 1.62 3.92 6.11
CA ALA A 60 0.76 2.75 6.18
C ALA A 60 -0.54 3.03 5.41
N LEU A 61 -1.00 2.10 4.58
CA LEU A 61 -2.32 2.14 3.95
C LEU A 61 -3.01 0.78 4.14
N PRO A 62 -3.51 0.49 5.36
CA PRO A 62 -4.05 -0.82 5.68
C PRO A 62 -5.45 -1.02 5.12
N TYR A 63 -5.81 -2.28 4.85
CA TYR A 63 -7.22 -2.65 4.69
C TYR A 63 -7.92 -2.60 6.04
N ALA A 64 -8.96 -1.78 6.13
CA ALA A 64 -9.83 -1.72 7.28
C ALA A 64 -11.22 -2.26 6.93
N ALA A 65 -11.87 -2.92 7.89
CA ALA A 65 -13.22 -3.41 7.75
C ALA A 65 -14.03 -3.05 9.01
N GLY A 66 -15.30 -2.74 8.81
CA GLY A 66 -16.23 -2.37 9.88
C GLY A 66 -17.60 -2.98 9.65
N LEU A 67 -18.36 -3.15 10.73
CA LEU A 67 -19.75 -3.58 10.64
C LEU A 67 -20.63 -2.38 10.27
N VAL A 68 -21.36 -2.48 9.17
CA VAL A 68 -22.28 -1.43 8.73
C VAL A 68 -23.43 -1.27 9.73
N THR A 69 -23.72 -0.02 10.12
CA THR A 69 -24.85 0.33 10.97
C THR A 69 -26.17 -0.18 10.37
N LYS A 70 -26.97 -0.90 11.16
CA LYS A 70 -28.24 -1.52 10.73
C LYS A 70 -28.12 -2.54 9.60
N ALA A 71 -26.97 -3.21 9.47
CA ALA A 71 -26.81 -4.29 8.49
C ALA A 71 -27.87 -5.39 8.70
N PRO A 72 -28.55 -5.87 7.63
CA PRO A 72 -29.64 -6.85 7.73
C PRO A 72 -29.19 -8.21 8.31
N HIS A 73 -27.88 -8.48 8.27
CA HIS A 73 -27.26 -9.68 8.81
C HIS A 73 -26.11 -9.35 9.78
N SER A 74 -26.33 -8.40 10.69
CA SER A 74 -25.30 -7.91 11.63
C SER A 74 -24.58 -9.02 12.41
N ALA A 75 -25.29 -10.07 12.82
CA ALA A 75 -24.69 -11.21 13.52
C ALA A 75 -23.71 -11.99 12.64
N ASN A 76 -24.02 -12.19 11.36
CA ASN A 76 -23.14 -12.87 10.41
C ASN A 76 -21.95 -11.98 10.02
N GLY A 77 -22.19 -10.68 9.85
CA GLY A 77 -21.11 -9.71 9.61
C GLY A 77 -20.07 -9.71 10.73
N ARG A 78 -20.52 -9.76 12.00
CA ARG A 78 -19.59 -9.89 13.15
C ARG A 78 -18.78 -11.19 13.09
N LYS A 79 -19.43 -12.34 12.87
CA LYS A 79 -18.74 -13.63 12.72
C LYS A 79 -17.69 -13.61 11.61
N LEU A 80 -17.98 -12.95 10.49
CA LEU A 80 -17.02 -12.81 9.39
C LEU A 80 -15.82 -11.97 9.81
N LEU A 81 -16.02 -10.82 10.45
CA LEU A 81 -14.92 -9.97 10.94
C LEU A 81 -14.06 -10.71 11.97
N ASP A 82 -14.70 -11.42 12.91
CA ASP A 82 -14.00 -12.26 13.91
C ASP A 82 -13.16 -13.36 13.23
N TYR A 83 -13.70 -13.99 12.19
CA TYR A 83 -12.98 -14.99 11.40
C TYR A 83 -11.78 -14.40 10.64
N LEU A 84 -11.96 -13.26 9.96
CA LEU A 84 -10.89 -12.58 9.23
C LEU A 84 -9.73 -12.17 10.15
N LEU A 85 -10.02 -11.86 11.42
CA LEU A 85 -9.02 -11.55 12.46
C LEU A 85 -8.59 -12.78 13.28
N SER A 86 -9.03 -13.99 12.91
CA SER A 86 -8.57 -15.21 13.57
C SER A 86 -7.08 -15.49 13.25
N PRO A 87 -6.34 -16.20 14.12
CA PRO A 87 -4.95 -16.56 13.83
C PRO A 87 -4.82 -17.40 12.56
N ALA A 88 -5.84 -18.21 12.23
CA ALA A 88 -5.84 -19.06 11.05
C ALA A 88 -5.91 -18.22 9.77
N ALA A 89 -6.91 -17.34 9.65
CA ALA A 89 -7.03 -16.46 8.49
C ALA A 89 -5.82 -15.51 8.36
N GLN A 90 -5.35 -14.96 9.47
CA GLN A 90 -4.21 -14.03 9.47
C GLN A 90 -2.89 -14.69 9.05
N ARG A 91 -2.73 -16.01 9.23
CA ARG A 91 -1.57 -16.76 8.72
C ARG A 91 -1.54 -16.87 7.19
N GLU A 92 -2.68 -16.68 6.53
CA GLU A 92 -2.81 -16.78 5.07
C GLU A 92 -2.69 -15.42 4.37
N VAL A 93 -2.58 -14.31 5.12
CA VAL A 93 -2.59 -12.95 4.55
C VAL A 93 -1.44 -12.72 3.57
N SER A 94 -0.24 -13.19 3.89
CA SER A 94 0.91 -13.12 2.98
C SER A 94 0.72 -14.06 1.81
N SER A 95 0.50 -15.35 2.03
CA SER A 95 0.48 -16.37 0.97
C SER A 95 -0.72 -16.29 0.02
N VAL A 96 -1.88 -15.85 0.49
CA VAL A 96 -3.10 -15.69 -0.31
C VAL A 96 -3.35 -14.22 -0.64
N GLY A 97 -3.34 -13.35 0.37
CA GLY A 97 -3.65 -11.93 0.21
C GLY A 97 -2.52 -11.11 -0.43
N GLY A 98 -1.27 -11.53 -0.29
CA GLY A 98 -0.11 -10.79 -0.81
C GLY A 98 0.39 -9.68 0.12
N GLY A 99 -0.17 -9.54 1.32
CA GLY A 99 0.09 -8.42 2.22
C GLY A 99 0.70 -8.83 3.56
N PHE A 100 0.53 -7.94 4.55
CA PHE A 100 1.02 -8.11 5.92
C PHE A 100 -0.15 -8.41 6.85
N ALA A 101 0.01 -9.39 7.75
CA ALA A 101 -1.01 -9.68 8.75
C ALA A 101 -1.19 -8.49 9.71
N ALA A 102 -2.44 -8.21 10.10
CA ALA A 102 -2.75 -7.17 11.09
C ALA A 102 -2.41 -7.61 12.52
N ARG A 103 -2.28 -8.92 12.75
CA ARG A 103 -1.97 -9.52 14.05
C ARG A 103 -0.47 -9.58 14.32
N ALA A 104 -0.02 -8.94 15.40
CA ALA A 104 1.38 -8.98 15.83
C ALA A 104 1.83 -10.36 16.35
N ASP A 105 0.91 -11.20 16.82
CA ASP A 105 1.20 -12.56 17.30
C ASP A 105 1.24 -13.60 16.16
N VAL A 106 0.91 -13.21 14.93
CA VAL A 106 1.04 -14.05 13.74
C VAL A 106 2.33 -13.71 13.02
N LYS A 107 3.25 -14.69 12.99
CA LYS A 107 4.48 -14.61 12.21
C LYS A 107 4.31 -15.42 10.93
N ALA A 108 4.13 -14.74 9.81
CA ALA A 108 4.16 -15.37 8.50
C ALA A 108 5.60 -15.79 8.15
N SER A 109 5.76 -17.00 7.63
CA SER A 109 7.07 -17.59 7.30
C SER A 109 7.14 -18.16 5.89
N ASP A 110 6.13 -17.88 5.06
CA ASP A 110 6.15 -18.25 3.65
C ASP A 110 7.13 -17.39 2.85
N ALA A 111 7.42 -17.82 1.61
CA ALA A 111 8.38 -17.14 0.74
C ALA A 111 8.00 -15.67 0.51
N ARG A 112 6.71 -15.37 0.33
CA ARG A 112 6.25 -14.00 0.10
C ARG A 112 6.46 -13.12 1.32
N ALA A 113 6.11 -13.61 2.52
CA ALA A 113 6.40 -12.89 3.76
C ALA A 113 7.90 -12.58 3.93
N THR A 114 8.76 -13.54 3.55
CA THR A 114 10.21 -13.36 3.61
C THR A 114 10.70 -12.26 2.66
N ASP A 115 10.17 -12.21 1.44
CA ASP A 115 10.58 -11.18 0.48
C ASP A 115 10.00 -9.80 0.81
N LEU A 116 8.74 -9.74 1.27
CA LEU A 116 8.14 -8.51 1.77
C LEU A 116 8.93 -7.94 2.95
N ALA A 117 9.42 -8.79 3.86
CA ALA A 117 10.26 -8.36 4.97
C ALA A 117 11.61 -7.77 4.49
N LYS A 118 12.20 -8.31 3.41
CA LYS A 118 13.41 -7.73 2.80
C LYS A 118 13.14 -6.37 2.17
N ILE A 119 12.02 -6.22 1.46
CA ILE A 119 11.62 -4.95 0.84
C ILE A 119 11.44 -3.86 1.91
N MET A 120 10.87 -4.23 3.06
CA MET A 120 10.61 -3.30 4.17
C MET A 120 11.80 -3.12 5.12
N ALA A 121 12.94 -3.78 4.88
CA ALA A 121 14.09 -3.73 5.78
C ALA A 121 14.63 -2.29 5.88
N GLY A 122 14.63 -1.74 7.10
CA GLY A 122 15.10 -0.38 7.36
C GLY A 122 14.14 0.74 6.96
N VAL A 123 12.94 0.41 6.48
CA VAL A 123 11.90 1.39 6.14
C VAL A 123 11.08 1.72 7.38
N GLU A 124 11.04 2.99 7.75
CA GLU A 124 10.18 3.47 8.84
C GLU A 124 8.75 3.67 8.32
N VAL A 125 7.79 3.00 8.96
CA VAL A 125 6.37 3.12 8.63
C VAL A 125 5.73 4.16 9.55
N PHE A 126 5.12 5.19 8.96
CA PHE A 126 4.30 6.15 9.70
C PHE A 126 2.83 6.02 9.32
N ALA A 127 1.94 6.50 10.19
CA ALA A 127 0.52 6.62 9.88
C ALA A 127 0.16 8.11 9.86
N PRO A 128 -0.48 8.62 8.80
CA PRO A 128 -1.00 9.98 8.81
C PRO A 128 -2.18 10.09 9.79
N ASP A 129 -2.54 11.32 10.15
CA ASP A 129 -3.81 11.57 10.82
C ASP A 129 -4.97 11.35 9.83
N TRP A 130 -5.61 10.18 9.93
CA TRP A 130 -6.71 9.83 9.03
C TRP A 130 -7.96 10.69 9.24
N ASN A 131 -8.16 11.26 10.44
CA ASN A 131 -9.31 12.12 10.70
C ASN A 131 -9.12 13.47 10.00
N ASP A 132 -7.93 14.06 10.14
CA ASP A 132 -7.54 15.27 9.41
C ASP A 132 -7.65 15.08 7.90
N LEU A 133 -7.08 13.99 7.37
CA LEU A 133 -7.19 13.65 5.95
C LEU A 133 -8.65 13.51 5.52
N SER A 134 -9.51 12.88 6.32
CA SER A 134 -10.93 12.73 5.98
C SER A 134 -11.67 14.06 5.95
N GLU A 135 -11.25 15.05 6.74
CA GLU A 135 -11.87 16.36 6.80
C GLU A 135 -11.35 17.30 5.71
N HIS A 136 -10.07 17.15 5.32
CA HIS A 136 -9.35 18.14 4.53
C HIS A 136 -8.79 17.62 3.19
N LEU A 137 -9.14 16.40 2.77
CA LEU A 137 -8.62 15.79 1.52
C LEU A 137 -8.77 16.71 0.30
N ASP A 138 -9.94 17.32 0.12
CA ASP A 138 -10.20 18.19 -1.03
C ASP A 138 -9.26 19.40 -1.05
N THR A 139 -8.99 19.98 0.13
CA THR A 139 -8.05 21.11 0.26
C THR A 139 -6.63 20.69 -0.10
N TYR A 140 -6.19 19.51 0.35
CA TYR A 140 -4.88 18.97 -0.01
C TYR A 140 -4.75 18.67 -1.50
N VAL A 141 -5.82 18.12 -2.12
CA VAL A 141 -5.87 17.85 -3.56
C VAL A 141 -5.83 19.15 -4.36
N ASP A 142 -6.57 20.19 -3.97
CA ASP A 142 -6.59 21.46 -4.68
C ASP A 142 -5.28 22.25 -4.52
N ALA A 143 -4.66 22.19 -3.35
CA ALA A 143 -3.31 22.71 -3.14
C ALA A 143 -2.30 22.00 -4.05
N TRP A 144 -2.39 20.67 -4.18
CA TRP A 144 -1.57 19.91 -5.11
C TRP A 144 -1.78 20.37 -6.56
N LYS A 145 -3.03 20.44 -7.05
CA LYS A 145 -3.34 20.90 -8.41
C LYS A 145 -2.78 22.30 -8.68
N THR A 146 -2.94 23.20 -7.73
CA THR A 146 -2.42 24.57 -7.82
C THR A 146 -0.89 24.59 -7.92
N ALA A 147 -0.21 23.82 -7.07
CA ALA A 147 1.26 23.74 -7.07
C ALA A 147 1.84 23.06 -8.32
N THR A 148 1.08 22.15 -8.95
CA THR A 148 1.51 21.41 -10.15
C THR A 148 0.99 22.00 -11.46
N GLY A 149 0.00 22.89 -11.43
CA GLY A 149 -0.70 23.39 -12.61
C GLY A 149 -1.54 22.30 -13.31
N SER A 150 -2.11 21.37 -12.52
CA SER A 150 -2.94 20.25 -13.01
C SER A 150 -4.42 20.58 -13.07
#